data_AF-A0A3D0S0D4-F1
#
_entry.id   AF-A0A3D0S0D4-F1
#
_cell.length_a   1.000
_cell.length_b   1.000
_cell.length_c   1.000
_cell.angle_alpha   90.00
_cell.angle_beta   90.00
_cell.angle_gamma   90.00
#
_symmetry.space_group_name_H-M   'P 1'
#
loop_
_entity.id
_entity.type
_entity.pdbx_description
1 polymer ?
#
loop_
_entity_poly.entity_id
_entity_poly.type
_entity_poly.pdbx_seq_one_letter_code
_entity_poly.pdbx_strand_id
1 'polypeptide(L)'
;ALLYFASGPVPHRVAHLWRTYRAAILSQAVLLGAYVVVYVLYGINFEARTVASRPFFGVLKYLAGIAFPSAVTGGPLRWRLADITQNEPDPSQLVLIGSWLVLAVVVFASVRTRRRGARAWLLPLSALVVNALLTAISRAIYFGPEIALDPRFQTEVAVLMPLAVGLAFLPVVGAVESSEPRPSGWRLDTPATVVPAAAVFLVASVVSASTFPLRNLGAISPERYVDRFEASAREQRGSQVLDRPVPTYIWSPLAFPTNLTSRILAPLGDLVDFRTATTDDAWRVDDSGQLVPLELTVSRSQRAPVRDSGCFATLTGGPSTWSLDGPVLGVDWYLRTSYETTEPVELTIGIGDTERTEQLEPGRHALLVPAGGQYDAVTLSTPAGSAPVCLRGLDVVSIDGT
;
A
#
# COMPACT_ATOMS: atom_id res chain seq x y z
N ALA A 1 22.93 17.93 14.56
CA ALA A 1 23.15 19.35 14.92
C ALA A 1 24.44 19.62 15.72
N LEU A 2 24.94 18.72 16.56
CA LEU A 2 25.87 19.14 17.62
C LEU A 2 27.38 19.22 17.26
N LEU A 3 27.83 18.62 16.16
CA LEU A 3 29.21 18.84 15.64
C LEU A 3 29.35 20.16 14.84
N TYR A 4 28.22 20.81 14.56
CA TYR A 4 28.11 21.99 13.70
C TYR A 4 28.74 23.24 14.36
N PHE A 5 28.42 23.48 15.64
CA PHE A 5 28.91 24.61 16.44
C PHE A 5 30.06 24.23 17.38
N ALA A 6 31.04 23.53 16.85
CA ALA A 6 32.27 23.19 17.57
C ALA A 6 33.48 23.64 16.75
N SER A 7 34.64 23.82 17.39
CA SER A 7 35.89 24.18 16.73
C SER A 7 36.87 22.99 16.70
N GLY A 8 37.86 23.07 15.82
CA GLY A 8 38.94 22.06 15.74
C GLY A 8 38.56 20.78 14.97
N PRO A 9 39.42 19.75 15.01
CA PRO A 9 39.24 18.50 14.28
C PRO A 9 38.13 17.62 14.88
N VAL A 10 37.63 16.66 14.11
CA VAL A 10 36.47 15.81 14.48
C VAL A 10 36.56 15.21 15.89
N PRO A 11 37.69 14.65 16.36
CA PRO A 11 37.78 14.08 17.71
C PRO A 11 37.51 15.12 18.81
N HIS A 12 37.98 16.35 18.64
CA HIS A 12 37.75 17.43 19.59
C HIS A 12 36.29 17.86 19.61
N ARG A 13 35.65 17.90 18.43
CA ARG A 13 34.21 18.21 18.32
C ARG A 13 33.36 17.14 18.99
N VAL A 14 33.69 15.86 18.83
CA VAL A 14 33.01 14.74 19.50
C VAL A 14 33.22 14.80 21.01
N ALA A 15 34.44 15.06 21.47
CA ALA A 15 34.73 15.21 22.89
C ALA A 15 33.98 16.40 23.52
N HIS A 16 33.94 17.54 22.82
CA HIS A 16 33.16 18.71 23.25
C HIS A 16 31.67 18.39 23.32
N LEU A 17 31.13 17.75 22.28
CA LEU A 17 29.75 17.31 22.23
C LEU A 17 29.40 16.42 23.43
N TRP A 18 30.21 15.41 23.71
CA TRP A 18 30.01 14.52 24.86
C TRP A 18 30.06 15.29 26.18
N ARG A 19 31.09 16.11 26.41
CA ARG A 19 31.25 16.86 27.68
C ARG A 19 30.11 17.84 27.93
N THR A 20 29.67 18.56 26.90
CA THR A 20 28.66 19.62 27.02
C THR A 20 27.23 19.07 27.01
N TYR A 21 26.96 18.04 26.20
CA TYR A 21 25.59 17.57 25.94
C TYR A 21 25.37 16.09 26.27
N ARG A 22 26.20 15.45 27.11
CA ARG A 22 26.06 14.03 27.49
C ARG A 22 24.65 13.65 27.91
N ALA A 23 23.96 14.49 28.67
CA ALA A 23 22.62 14.19 29.15
C ALA A 23 21.64 14.03 27.98
N ALA A 24 21.64 14.99 27.05
CA ALA A 24 20.82 14.92 25.85
C ALA A 24 21.18 13.72 24.96
N ILE A 25 22.47 13.43 24.79
CA ILE A 25 22.93 12.26 24.02
C ILE A 25 22.42 10.97 24.65
N LEU A 26 22.59 10.80 25.97
CA LEU A 26 22.15 9.61 26.69
C LEU A 26 20.64 9.47 26.65
N SER A 27 19.88 10.56 26.85
CA SER A 27 18.42 10.52 26.74
C SER A 27 17.96 10.10 25.34
N GLN A 28 18.57 10.65 24.29
CA GLN A 28 18.27 10.26 22.91
C GLN A 28 18.70 8.82 22.60
N ALA A 29 19.84 8.37 23.12
CA ALA A 29 20.31 7.00 22.97
C ALA A 29 19.41 5.98 23.67
N VAL A 30 18.89 6.32 24.86
CA VAL A 30 17.91 5.49 25.58
C VAL A 30 16.60 5.41 24.80
N LEU A 31 16.10 6.55 24.29
CA LEU A 31 14.89 6.57 23.48
C LEU A 31 15.05 5.76 22.18
N LEU A 32 16.17 5.95 21.47
CA LEU A 32 16.49 5.20 20.27
C LEU A 32 16.63 3.70 20.57
N GLY A 33 17.33 3.34 21.65
CA GLY A 33 17.49 1.95 22.07
C GLY A 33 16.15 1.29 22.39
N ALA A 34 15.29 1.97 23.17
CA ALA A 34 13.95 1.49 23.48
C ALA A 34 13.11 1.33 22.20
N TYR A 35 13.15 2.32 21.30
CA TYR A 35 12.47 2.23 20.01
C TYR A 35 12.97 1.07 19.16
N VAL A 36 14.29 0.87 19.05
CA VAL A 36 14.89 -0.24 18.30
C VAL A 36 14.47 -1.58 18.90
N VAL A 37 14.42 -1.71 20.23
CA VAL A 37 13.93 -2.93 20.89
C VAL A 37 12.48 -3.20 20.51
N VAL A 38 11.59 -2.21 20.65
CA VAL A 38 10.17 -2.35 20.27
C VAL A 38 10.04 -2.68 18.77
N TYR A 39 10.79 -1.99 17.91
CA TYR A 39 10.77 -2.19 16.48
C TYR A 39 11.24 -3.60 16.08
N VAL A 40 12.31 -4.11 16.70
CA VAL A 40 12.82 -5.45 16.42
C VAL A 40 11.83 -6.52 16.92
N LEU A 41 11.23 -6.33 18.09
CA LEU A 41 10.31 -7.30 18.69
C LEU A 41 8.94 -7.36 17.99
N TYR A 42 8.44 -6.23 17.50
CA TYR A 42 7.06 -6.12 17.00
C TYR A 42 6.96 -5.61 15.55
N GLY A 43 7.93 -4.82 15.09
CA GLY A 43 7.89 -4.15 13.79
C GLY A 43 8.63 -4.89 12.67
N ILE A 44 9.51 -5.85 12.98
CA ILE A 44 10.11 -6.74 11.99
C ILE A 44 9.16 -7.91 11.75
N ASN A 45 8.31 -7.75 10.74
CA ASN A 45 7.40 -8.79 10.23
C ASN A 45 7.79 -9.22 8.82
N PHE A 46 9.08 -9.13 8.46
CA PHE A 46 9.56 -9.43 7.11
C PHE A 46 10.82 -10.30 7.11
N GLU A 47 10.87 -11.31 6.26
CA GLU A 47 12.03 -12.19 6.09
C GLU A 47 13.09 -11.55 5.18
N ALA A 48 13.98 -10.75 5.74
CA ALA A 48 15.07 -10.09 5.00
C ALA A 48 16.10 -11.08 4.37
N ARG A 49 16.00 -12.39 4.64
CA ARG A 49 16.95 -13.42 4.19
C ARG A 49 16.66 -13.99 2.81
N THR A 50 15.47 -13.76 2.25
CA THR A 50 15.03 -14.31 0.95
C THR A 50 15.25 -13.35 -0.23
N VAL A 51 15.89 -12.21 0.00
CA VAL A 51 15.98 -11.12 -0.99
C VAL A 51 17.25 -11.21 -1.84
N ALA A 52 17.07 -11.33 -3.16
CA ALA A 52 18.16 -11.41 -4.14
C ALA A 52 18.78 -10.05 -4.53
N SER A 53 18.06 -8.92 -4.36
CA SER A 53 18.59 -7.59 -4.72
C SER A 53 18.11 -6.48 -3.77
N ARG A 54 19.01 -5.52 -3.50
CA ARG A 54 18.71 -4.31 -2.72
C ARG A 54 18.86 -3.11 -3.65
N PRO A 55 17.78 -2.53 -4.17
CA PRO A 55 17.83 -1.55 -5.26
C PRO A 55 18.22 -0.15 -4.78
N PHE A 56 19.37 -0.02 -4.09
CA PHE A 56 19.82 1.22 -3.46
C PHE A 56 19.91 2.38 -4.45
N PHE A 57 20.46 2.16 -5.65
CA PHE A 57 20.57 3.22 -6.66
C PHE A 57 19.20 3.65 -7.20
N GLY A 58 18.25 2.73 -7.31
CA GLY A 58 16.87 3.04 -7.67
C GLY A 58 16.20 3.90 -6.59
N VAL A 59 16.33 3.47 -5.32
CA VAL A 59 15.83 4.23 -4.17
C VAL A 59 16.45 5.63 -4.14
N LEU A 60 17.76 5.75 -4.33
CA LEU A 60 18.45 7.04 -4.35
C LEU A 60 17.96 7.94 -5.48
N LYS A 61 17.75 7.37 -6.68
CA LYS A 61 17.18 8.08 -7.83
C LYS A 61 15.80 8.64 -7.52
N TYR A 62 14.90 7.84 -6.95
CA TYR A 62 13.53 8.31 -6.65
C TYR A 62 13.48 9.26 -5.46
N LEU A 63 14.12 8.88 -4.35
CA LEU A 63 14.10 9.61 -3.08
C LEU A 63 14.85 10.95 -3.18
N ALA A 64 16.11 10.91 -3.62
CA ALA A 64 16.96 12.10 -3.68
C ALA A 64 16.92 12.78 -5.05
N GLY A 65 16.65 12.03 -6.13
CA GLY A 65 16.65 12.55 -7.48
C GLY A 65 15.33 13.20 -7.92
N ILE A 66 14.18 12.75 -7.40
CA ILE A 66 12.84 13.17 -7.86
C ILE A 66 12.01 13.74 -6.71
N ALA A 67 11.75 12.97 -5.67
CA ALA A 67 10.87 13.36 -4.57
C ALA A 67 11.43 14.54 -3.77
N PHE A 68 12.66 14.43 -3.27
CA PHE A 68 13.32 15.49 -2.51
C PHE A 68 13.34 16.85 -3.23
N PRO A 69 13.96 16.99 -4.43
CA PRO A 69 14.15 18.29 -5.05
C PRO A 69 12.82 18.94 -5.39
N SER A 70 11.84 18.18 -5.90
CA SER A 70 10.54 18.73 -6.25
C SER A 70 9.74 19.14 -5.00
N ALA A 71 9.78 18.38 -3.92
CA ALA A 71 9.04 18.70 -2.70
C ALA A 71 9.58 19.95 -1.98
N VAL A 72 10.90 20.11 -1.88
CA VAL A 72 11.52 21.22 -1.11
C VAL A 72 11.53 22.56 -1.85
N THR A 73 11.16 22.59 -3.13
CA THR A 73 11.11 23.80 -3.97
C THR A 73 9.68 24.23 -4.32
N GLY A 74 8.68 23.62 -3.68
CA GLY A 74 7.26 23.96 -3.84
C GLY A 74 6.49 23.10 -4.83
N GLY A 75 7.14 22.12 -5.46
CA GLY A 75 6.50 21.09 -6.28
C GLY A 75 5.88 19.95 -5.44
N PRO A 76 5.57 18.80 -6.05
CA PRO A 76 5.75 18.45 -7.46
C PRO A 76 4.75 19.07 -8.45
N LEU A 77 3.69 19.76 -7.96
CA LEU A 77 2.54 20.30 -8.72
C LEU A 77 1.64 19.23 -9.36
N ARG A 78 2.19 18.06 -9.66
CA ARG A 78 1.51 16.87 -10.15
C ARG A 78 1.81 15.68 -9.24
N TRP A 79 0.77 14.90 -8.98
CA TRP A 79 0.80 13.71 -8.16
C TRP A 79 0.26 12.53 -8.96
N ARG A 80 0.81 11.35 -8.71
CA ARG A 80 0.34 10.09 -9.26
C ARG A 80 -0.09 9.19 -8.11
N LEU A 81 -1.22 8.51 -8.27
CA LEU A 81 -1.62 7.43 -7.36
C LEU A 81 -1.06 6.11 -7.89
N ALA A 82 -0.29 5.40 -7.08
CA ALA A 82 0.17 4.06 -7.42
C ALA A 82 -0.87 2.99 -7.08
N ASP A 83 -0.75 1.82 -7.69
CA ASP A 83 -1.67 0.67 -7.52
C ASP A 83 -1.73 0.10 -6.09
N ILE A 84 -0.82 0.53 -5.22
CA ILE A 84 -0.71 0.12 -3.81
C ILE A 84 -1.01 1.26 -2.83
N THR A 85 -1.93 2.17 -3.18
CA THR A 85 -2.37 3.33 -2.35
C THR A 85 -1.28 4.36 -2.03
N GLN A 86 -0.24 4.48 -2.86
CA GLN A 86 0.83 5.45 -2.64
C GLN A 86 0.59 6.74 -3.42
N ASN A 87 0.82 7.88 -2.78
CA ASN A 87 0.76 9.20 -3.42
C ASN A 87 2.17 9.64 -3.78
N GLU A 88 2.50 9.54 -5.06
CA GLU A 88 3.84 9.74 -5.57
C GLU A 88 3.99 11.12 -6.24
N PRO A 89 5.08 11.84 -5.99
CA PRO A 89 5.47 12.99 -6.78
C PRO A 89 5.72 12.61 -8.24
N ASP A 90 5.02 13.27 -9.17
CA ASP A 90 5.23 13.10 -10.62
C ASP A 90 5.50 14.46 -11.31
N PRO A 91 6.62 15.13 -10.95
CA PRO A 91 6.93 16.43 -11.51
C PRO A 91 7.24 16.33 -13.01
N SER A 92 6.82 17.34 -13.78
CA SER A 92 7.29 17.48 -15.15
C SER A 92 8.81 17.64 -15.19
N GLN A 93 9.45 17.27 -16.31
CA GLN A 93 10.90 17.46 -16.45
C GLN A 93 11.33 18.92 -16.23
N LEU A 94 10.52 19.89 -16.66
CA LEU A 94 10.78 21.31 -16.43
C LEU A 94 10.75 21.68 -14.93
N VAL A 95 9.76 21.17 -14.19
CA VAL A 95 9.66 21.40 -12.74
C VAL A 95 10.84 20.76 -12.03
N LEU A 96 11.22 19.55 -12.44
CA LEU A 96 12.34 18.83 -11.83
C LEU A 96 13.69 19.53 -12.07
N ILE A 97 13.96 19.94 -13.31
CA ILE A 97 15.16 20.72 -13.67
C ILE A 97 15.18 22.04 -12.92
N GLY A 98 14.05 22.77 -12.92
CA GLY A 98 13.92 24.03 -12.18
C GLY A 98 14.19 23.85 -10.69
N SER A 99 13.70 22.77 -10.09
CA SER A 99 13.92 22.45 -8.68
C SER A 99 15.40 22.22 -8.37
N TRP A 100 16.09 21.44 -9.19
CA TRP A 100 17.54 21.23 -9.06
C TRP A 100 18.33 22.53 -9.25
N LEU A 101 17.94 23.39 -10.20
CA LEU A 101 18.56 24.69 -10.39
C LEU A 101 18.38 25.60 -9.18
N VAL A 102 17.17 25.66 -8.60
CA VAL A 102 16.90 26.44 -7.38
C VAL A 102 17.77 25.93 -6.23
N LEU A 103 17.83 24.61 -6.01
CA LEU A 103 18.69 24.02 -4.97
C LEU A 103 20.17 24.35 -5.21
N ALA A 104 20.66 24.20 -6.44
CA ALA A 104 22.04 24.52 -6.79
C ALA A 104 22.36 25.99 -6.53
N VAL A 105 21.46 26.91 -6.90
CA VAL A 105 21.61 28.35 -6.66
C VAL A 105 21.63 28.66 -5.17
N VAL A 106 20.72 28.08 -4.37
CA VAL A 106 20.67 28.32 -2.92
C VAL A 106 21.93 27.78 -2.21
N VAL A 107 22.36 26.56 -2.55
CA VAL A 107 23.58 25.97 -1.99
C VAL A 107 24.79 26.81 -2.42
N PHE A 108 24.92 27.15 -3.69
CA PHE A 108 26.04 27.94 -4.18
C PHE A 108 26.06 29.35 -3.57
N ALA A 109 24.88 29.98 -3.41
CA ALA A 109 24.73 31.25 -2.73
C ALA A 109 25.23 31.17 -1.28
N SER A 110 24.92 30.10 -0.55
CA SER A 110 25.45 29.91 0.80
C SER A 110 26.98 29.83 0.83
N VAL A 111 27.61 29.17 -0.15
CA VAL A 111 29.08 29.02 -0.20
C VAL A 111 29.77 30.33 -0.60
N ARG A 112 29.15 31.10 -1.49
CA ARG A 112 29.72 32.35 -2.03
C ARG A 112 29.50 33.55 -1.11
N THR A 113 28.33 33.65 -0.49
CA THR A 113 27.93 34.80 0.34
C THR A 113 28.21 34.59 1.82
N ARG A 114 28.43 33.35 2.28
CA ARG A 114 28.64 33.03 3.69
C ARG A 114 29.89 32.23 3.95
N ARG A 115 30.57 32.53 5.05
CA ARG A 115 31.60 31.67 5.65
C ARG A 115 30.89 30.57 6.42
N ARG A 116 31.35 29.32 6.28
CA ARG A 116 30.87 28.12 7.01
C ARG A 116 29.40 27.72 6.78
N GLY A 117 28.61 28.50 6.02
CA GLY A 117 27.21 28.20 5.69
C GLY A 117 27.02 26.83 5.00
N ALA A 118 27.99 26.39 4.18
CA ALA A 118 27.93 25.11 3.48
C ALA A 118 27.78 23.88 4.41
N ARG A 119 28.22 23.98 5.68
CA ARG A 119 28.09 22.89 6.65
C ARG A 119 26.62 22.55 6.93
N ALA A 120 25.70 23.48 6.73
CA ALA A 120 24.30 23.32 7.11
C ALA A 120 23.60 22.26 6.26
N TRP A 121 24.04 22.10 5.01
CA TRP A 121 23.54 21.12 4.06
C TRP A 121 23.85 19.67 4.46
N LEU A 122 24.77 19.44 5.40
CA LEU A 122 24.99 18.12 5.99
C LEU A 122 23.74 17.59 6.71
N LEU A 123 22.85 18.47 7.20
CA LEU A 123 21.62 18.06 7.88
C LEU A 123 20.68 17.31 6.93
N PRO A 124 20.12 17.92 5.87
CA PRO A 124 19.26 17.21 4.92
C PRO A 124 20.02 16.11 4.19
N LEU A 125 21.31 16.29 3.86
CA LEU A 125 22.10 15.25 3.21
C LEU A 125 22.20 13.97 4.05
N SER A 126 22.43 14.10 5.36
CA SER A 126 22.51 12.95 6.26
C SER A 126 21.17 12.20 6.35
N ALA A 127 20.06 12.93 6.41
CA ALA A 127 18.72 12.34 6.40
C ALA A 127 18.44 11.59 5.09
N LEU A 128 18.74 12.20 3.94
CA LEU A 128 18.59 11.57 2.63
C LEU A 128 19.38 10.27 2.52
N VAL A 129 20.64 10.25 2.99
CA VAL A 129 21.47 9.04 2.97
C VAL A 129 20.90 7.96 3.90
N VAL A 130 20.54 8.32 5.13
CA VAL A 130 19.97 7.38 6.10
C VAL A 130 18.65 6.81 5.59
N ASN A 131 17.75 7.64 5.05
CA ASN A 131 16.47 7.17 4.51
C ASN A 131 16.66 6.32 3.26
N ALA A 132 17.56 6.70 2.36
CA ALA A 132 17.86 5.87 1.19
C ALA A 132 18.35 4.48 1.61
N LEU A 133 19.22 4.41 2.62
CA LEU A 133 19.68 3.14 3.18
C LEU A 133 18.54 2.35 3.84
N LEU A 134 17.79 2.97 4.76
CA LEU A 134 16.71 2.31 5.49
C LEU A 134 15.61 1.82 4.54
N THR A 135 15.17 2.64 3.59
CA THR A 135 14.16 2.27 2.59
C THR A 135 14.68 1.15 1.68
N ALA A 136 15.94 1.20 1.26
CA ALA A 136 16.55 0.16 0.42
C ALA A 136 16.67 -1.21 1.10
N ILE A 137 16.87 -1.25 2.43
CA ILE A 137 17.02 -2.52 3.17
C ILE A 137 15.70 -3.06 3.75
N SER A 138 14.65 -2.25 3.82
CA SER A 138 13.40 -2.63 4.52
C SER A 138 12.15 -2.66 3.65
N ARG A 139 12.03 -1.74 2.68
CA ARG A 139 10.78 -1.53 1.91
C ARG A 139 10.96 -1.82 0.43
N ALA A 140 12.02 -1.27 -0.17
CA ALA A 140 12.25 -1.39 -1.60
C ALA A 140 12.52 -2.82 -2.08
N ILE A 141 12.88 -3.72 -1.15
CA ILE A 141 13.04 -5.15 -1.40
C ILE A 141 11.73 -5.87 -1.76
N TYR A 142 10.58 -5.32 -1.38
CA TYR A 142 9.24 -5.89 -1.63
C TYR A 142 8.46 -5.10 -2.68
N PHE A 143 8.51 -3.77 -2.58
CA PHE A 143 7.67 -2.88 -3.37
C PHE A 143 8.41 -2.23 -4.56
N GLY A 144 9.67 -2.60 -4.77
CA GLY A 144 10.53 -1.94 -5.74
C GLY A 144 11.07 -0.59 -5.25
N PRO A 145 12.04 -0.01 -5.96
CA PRO A 145 12.65 1.27 -5.61
C PRO A 145 11.68 2.46 -5.64
N GLU A 146 10.57 2.36 -6.39
CA GLU A 146 9.55 3.40 -6.59
C GLU A 146 8.87 3.81 -5.27
N ILE A 147 8.80 2.90 -4.28
CA ILE A 147 8.26 3.20 -2.94
C ILE A 147 8.93 4.43 -2.28
N ALA A 148 10.16 4.75 -2.70
CA ALA A 148 10.91 5.87 -2.19
C ALA A 148 10.43 7.24 -2.72
N LEU A 149 9.48 7.26 -3.66
CA LEU A 149 8.75 8.46 -4.07
C LEU A 149 7.78 8.95 -2.99
N ASP A 150 7.29 8.06 -2.14
CA ASP A 150 6.30 8.40 -1.12
C ASP A 150 6.90 9.37 -0.07
N PRO A 151 6.35 10.59 0.07
CA PRO A 151 6.89 11.62 0.98
C PRO A 151 6.96 11.17 2.45
N ARG A 152 6.23 10.12 2.85
CA ARG A 152 6.30 9.57 4.22
C ARG A 152 7.71 9.12 4.62
N PHE A 153 8.54 8.72 3.66
CA PHE A 153 9.93 8.32 3.89
C PHE A 153 10.91 9.50 3.94
N GLN A 154 10.42 10.75 3.93
CA GLN A 154 11.24 11.96 3.99
C GLN A 154 10.58 13.08 4.82
N THR A 155 9.67 12.74 5.73
CA THR A 155 8.88 13.74 6.48
C THR A 155 9.74 14.71 7.30
N GLU A 156 10.86 14.25 7.84
CA GLU A 156 11.78 15.06 8.61
C GLU A 156 12.50 16.13 7.78
N VAL A 157 12.56 15.96 6.44
CA VAL A 157 13.10 16.98 5.54
C VAL A 157 12.29 18.28 5.64
N ALA A 158 10.99 18.20 5.95
CA ALA A 158 10.16 19.38 6.17
C ALA A 158 10.68 20.28 7.30
N VAL A 159 11.42 19.71 8.26
CA VAL A 159 12.07 20.45 9.35
C VAL A 159 13.55 20.72 9.04
N LEU A 160 14.27 19.71 8.54
CA LEU A 160 15.71 19.80 8.31
C LEU A 160 16.07 20.78 7.19
N MET A 161 15.25 20.90 6.15
CA MET A 161 15.54 21.79 5.04
C MET A 161 15.40 23.28 5.41
N PRO A 162 14.28 23.75 6.01
CA PRO A 162 14.21 25.13 6.52
C PRO A 162 15.28 25.43 7.58
N LEU A 163 15.58 24.47 8.46
CA LEU A 163 16.66 24.60 9.44
C LEU A 163 18.02 24.75 8.75
N ALA A 164 18.31 23.96 7.72
CA ALA A 164 19.55 24.06 6.96
C ALA A 164 19.66 25.40 6.21
N VAL A 165 18.58 25.88 5.60
CA VAL A 165 18.55 27.21 4.97
C VAL A 165 18.82 28.30 6.03
N GLY A 166 18.13 28.25 7.17
CA GLY A 166 18.32 29.19 8.27
C GLY A 166 19.77 29.20 8.76
N LEU A 167 20.34 28.02 9.06
CA LEU A 167 21.74 27.90 9.51
C LEU A 167 22.76 28.27 8.42
N ALA A 168 22.42 28.09 7.14
CA ALA A 168 23.29 28.48 6.05
C ALA A 168 23.42 30.00 5.92
N PHE A 169 22.33 30.75 6.17
CA PHE A 169 22.26 32.20 5.88
C PHE A 169 22.09 33.10 7.11
N LEU A 170 21.80 32.58 8.30
CA LEU A 170 21.59 33.37 9.51
C LEU A 170 22.66 33.03 10.56
N PRO A 171 23.33 34.04 11.16
CA PRO A 171 24.18 33.80 12.31
C PRO A 171 23.31 33.40 13.51
N VAL A 172 23.76 32.40 14.26
CA VAL A 172 23.15 32.00 15.53
C VAL A 172 23.90 32.69 16.66
N VAL A 173 23.17 33.51 17.42
CA VAL A 173 23.72 34.31 18.52
C VAL A 173 24.38 33.39 19.56
N GLY A 174 25.62 33.69 19.93
CA GLY A 174 26.40 32.92 20.91
C GLY A 174 26.95 31.58 20.40
N ALA A 175 26.70 31.21 19.14
CA ALA A 175 27.17 29.95 18.58
C ALA A 175 28.58 30.08 17.98
N VAL A 176 29.46 29.15 18.35
CA VAL A 176 30.84 29.07 17.84
C VAL A 176 30.83 28.62 16.38
N GLU A 177 31.66 29.25 15.54
CA GLU A 177 31.78 28.90 14.11
C GLU A 177 30.47 28.99 13.31
N SER A 178 29.59 29.93 13.67
CA SER A 178 28.34 30.19 12.97
C SER A 178 28.54 30.72 11.53
N SER A 179 27.44 30.78 10.77
CA SER A 179 27.43 31.38 9.44
C SER A 179 27.65 32.89 9.54
N GLU A 180 28.63 33.40 8.79
CA GLU A 180 29.00 34.81 8.79
C GLU A 180 28.97 35.37 7.36
N PRO A 181 28.46 36.61 7.15
CA PRO A 181 28.53 37.27 5.85
C PRO A 181 29.96 37.32 5.30
N ARG A 182 30.10 37.03 4.01
CA ARG A 182 31.34 37.17 3.24
C ARG A 182 31.12 38.26 2.18
N PRO A 183 32.07 39.18 1.96
CA PRO A 183 32.02 40.09 0.83
C PRO A 183 31.89 39.30 -0.47
N SER A 184 30.80 39.56 -1.21
CA SER A 184 30.53 38.91 -2.49
C SER A 184 29.87 39.91 -3.43
N GLY A 185 30.14 39.80 -4.73
CA GLY A 185 29.45 40.59 -5.76
C GLY A 185 28.04 40.07 -6.10
N TRP A 186 27.59 39.01 -5.43
CA TRP A 186 26.35 38.34 -5.75
C TRP A 186 25.20 38.95 -4.95
N ARG A 187 24.14 39.39 -5.64
CA ARG A 187 23.02 40.14 -5.04
C ARG A 187 21.73 39.32 -4.89
N LEU A 188 21.84 37.99 -4.79
CA LEU A 188 20.68 37.09 -4.70
C LEU A 188 20.06 37.04 -3.29
N ASP A 189 20.77 37.53 -2.28
CA ASP A 189 20.35 37.62 -0.89
C ASP A 189 19.66 38.97 -0.55
N THR A 190 19.32 39.76 -1.56
CA THR A 190 18.62 41.05 -1.37
C THR A 190 17.11 40.84 -1.23
N PRO A 191 16.39 41.73 -0.51
CA PRO A 191 14.93 41.65 -0.41
C PRO A 191 14.22 41.63 -1.78
N ALA A 192 14.76 42.35 -2.76
CA ALA A 192 14.20 42.44 -4.11
C ALA A 192 14.22 41.09 -4.87
N THR A 193 15.12 40.17 -4.52
CA THR A 193 15.16 38.82 -5.11
C THR A 193 14.48 37.79 -4.22
N VAL A 194 14.69 37.87 -2.90
CA VAL A 194 14.19 36.90 -1.94
C VAL A 194 12.68 36.97 -1.78
N VAL A 195 12.09 38.17 -1.72
CA VAL A 195 10.63 38.32 -1.51
C VAL A 195 9.83 37.74 -2.69
N PRO A 196 10.12 38.08 -3.97
CA PRO A 196 9.43 37.45 -5.10
C PRO A 196 9.67 35.94 -5.17
N ALA A 197 10.89 35.47 -4.93
CA ALA A 197 11.20 34.03 -4.93
C ALA A 197 10.41 33.28 -3.85
N ALA A 198 10.31 33.85 -2.65
CA ALA A 198 9.50 33.30 -1.56
C ALA A 198 8.01 33.30 -1.92
N ALA A 199 7.50 34.35 -2.55
CA ALA A 199 6.12 34.40 -3.02
C ALA A 199 5.82 33.31 -4.08
N VAL A 200 6.72 33.13 -5.06
CA VAL A 200 6.59 32.05 -6.06
C VAL A 200 6.64 30.67 -5.41
N PHE A 201 7.59 30.45 -4.48
CA PHE A 201 7.67 29.21 -3.71
C PHE A 201 6.37 28.94 -2.95
N LEU A 202 5.83 29.93 -2.24
CA LEU A 202 4.59 29.80 -1.48
C LEU A 202 3.39 29.48 -2.38
N VAL A 203 3.25 30.17 -3.51
CA VAL A 203 2.18 29.89 -4.48
C VAL A 203 2.32 28.48 -5.04
N ALA A 204 3.52 28.08 -5.45
CA ALA A 204 3.78 26.73 -5.95
C ALA A 204 3.45 25.66 -4.89
N SER A 205 3.91 25.85 -3.65
CA SER A 205 3.62 24.94 -2.53
C SER A 205 2.13 24.83 -2.27
N VAL A 206 1.39 25.93 -2.28
CA VAL A 206 -0.07 25.93 -2.07
C VAL A 206 -0.78 25.20 -3.20
N VAL A 207 -0.40 25.47 -4.46
CA VAL A 207 -0.96 24.76 -5.62
C VAL A 207 -0.66 23.26 -5.52
N SER A 208 0.58 22.88 -5.28
CA SER A 208 1.01 21.49 -5.12
C SER A 208 0.27 20.77 -3.99
N ALA A 209 0.12 21.43 -2.84
CA ALA A 209 -0.62 20.89 -1.71
C ALA A 209 -2.12 20.78 -1.99
N SER A 210 -2.69 21.71 -2.78
CA SER A 210 -4.10 21.68 -3.17
C SER A 210 -4.43 20.55 -4.16
N THR A 211 -3.45 20.13 -4.97
CA THR A 211 -3.59 19.01 -5.93
C THR A 211 -3.21 17.66 -5.33
N PHE A 212 -2.86 17.59 -4.05
CA PHE A 212 -2.55 16.34 -3.37
C PHE A 212 -3.79 15.40 -3.38
N PRO A 213 -3.69 14.14 -3.86
CA PRO A 213 -4.87 13.33 -4.15
C PRO A 213 -5.79 13.09 -2.96
N LEU A 214 -5.23 12.98 -1.74
CA LEU A 214 -6.04 12.79 -0.53
C LEU A 214 -6.89 14.00 -0.15
N ARG A 215 -6.72 15.17 -0.78
CA ARG A 215 -7.62 16.33 -0.59
C ARG A 215 -8.89 16.24 -1.42
N ASN A 216 -8.87 15.52 -2.53
CA ASN A 216 -10.01 15.35 -3.40
C ASN A 216 -10.09 13.92 -3.90
N LEU A 217 -10.62 13.05 -3.04
CA LEU A 217 -10.79 11.64 -3.32
C LEU A 217 -11.84 11.37 -4.39
N GLY A 218 -12.79 12.29 -4.63
CA GLY A 218 -13.79 12.14 -5.70
C GLY A 218 -14.50 10.79 -5.65
N ALA A 219 -14.40 10.00 -6.73
CA ALA A 219 -15.00 8.67 -6.83
C ALA A 219 -14.26 7.59 -6.03
N ILE A 220 -12.97 7.78 -5.72
CA ILE A 220 -12.10 6.86 -4.95
C ILE A 220 -12.06 7.27 -3.47
N SER A 221 -13.23 7.53 -2.89
CA SER A 221 -13.36 7.93 -1.48
C SER A 221 -13.72 6.72 -0.61
N PRO A 222 -12.89 6.34 0.39
CA PRO A 222 -13.24 5.30 1.34
C PRO A 222 -14.50 5.62 2.15
N GLU A 223 -14.73 6.89 2.49
CA GLU A 223 -15.98 7.33 3.13
C GLU A 223 -17.17 7.01 2.24
N ARG A 224 -17.11 7.39 0.96
CA ARG A 224 -18.19 7.11 0.00
C ARG A 224 -18.40 5.61 -0.24
N TYR A 225 -17.31 4.83 -0.28
CA TYR A 225 -17.38 3.39 -0.41
C TYR A 225 -18.16 2.77 0.75
N VAL A 226 -17.85 3.18 1.99
CA VAL A 226 -18.55 2.73 3.20
C VAL A 226 -20.00 3.23 3.21
N ASP A 227 -20.27 4.47 2.85
CA ASP A 227 -21.63 5.03 2.81
C ASP A 227 -22.52 4.30 1.80
N ARG A 228 -21.99 3.99 0.61
CA ARG A 228 -22.71 3.23 -0.43
C ARG A 228 -22.96 1.79 -0.01
N PHE A 229 -21.98 1.19 0.66
CA PHE A 229 -22.14 -0.15 1.21
C PHE A 229 -23.25 -0.15 2.26
N GLU A 230 -23.19 0.78 3.23
CA GLU A 230 -24.20 0.86 4.27
C GLU A 230 -25.61 1.10 3.70
N ALA A 231 -25.75 2.01 2.72
CA ALA A 231 -27.03 2.29 2.08
C ALA A 231 -27.62 1.03 1.39
N SER A 232 -26.83 0.38 0.54
CA SER A 232 -27.27 -0.82 -0.20
C SER A 232 -27.44 -2.06 0.70
N ALA A 233 -26.62 -2.21 1.73
CA ALA A 233 -26.75 -3.27 2.74
C ALA A 233 -28.02 -3.14 3.58
N ARG A 234 -28.48 -1.91 3.83
CA ARG A 234 -29.77 -1.69 4.52
C ARG A 234 -30.97 -2.08 3.66
N GLU A 235 -30.86 -1.99 2.34
CA GLU A 235 -31.88 -2.43 1.38
C GLU A 235 -31.87 -3.95 1.23
N GLN A 236 -30.68 -4.57 1.20
CA GLN A 236 -30.48 -6.01 1.04
C GLN A 236 -30.15 -6.72 2.36
N ARG A 237 -30.85 -6.37 3.44
CA ARG A 237 -30.53 -6.92 4.77
C ARG A 237 -30.58 -8.44 4.82
N GLY A 238 -29.57 -9.03 5.44
CA GLY A 238 -29.45 -10.47 5.61
C GLY A 238 -29.05 -11.22 4.34
N SER A 239 -28.73 -10.52 3.24
CA SER A 239 -28.22 -11.14 2.02
C SER A 239 -26.87 -11.81 2.26
N GLN A 240 -26.63 -12.94 1.60
CA GLN A 240 -25.30 -13.54 1.53
C GLN A 240 -24.40 -12.68 0.65
N VAL A 241 -23.29 -12.21 1.19
CA VAL A 241 -22.30 -11.39 0.49
C VAL A 241 -21.01 -12.17 0.39
N LEU A 242 -20.53 -12.37 -0.84
CA LEU A 242 -19.27 -13.05 -1.08
C LEU A 242 -18.11 -12.21 -0.57
N ASP A 243 -17.34 -12.77 0.36
CA ASP A 243 -16.21 -12.09 0.99
C ASP A 243 -15.00 -12.05 0.06
N ARG A 244 -14.73 -10.87 -0.49
CA ARG A 244 -13.67 -10.64 -1.48
C ARG A 244 -12.73 -9.52 -1.04
N PRO A 245 -11.51 -9.45 -1.59
CA PRO A 245 -10.66 -8.29 -1.41
C PRO A 245 -11.40 -7.00 -1.83
N VAL A 246 -11.25 -5.95 -1.01
CA VAL A 246 -11.70 -4.60 -1.37
C VAL A 246 -10.85 -4.04 -2.52
N PRO A 247 -11.35 -3.00 -3.23
CA PRO A 247 -10.58 -2.33 -4.27
C PRO A 247 -9.24 -1.79 -3.77
N THR A 248 -8.27 -1.69 -4.68
CA THR A 248 -6.90 -1.29 -4.34
C THR A 248 -6.82 0.08 -3.70
N TYR A 249 -7.74 1.00 -3.98
CA TYR A 249 -7.76 2.34 -3.39
C TYR A 249 -8.30 2.36 -1.94
N ILE A 250 -8.92 1.27 -1.47
CA ILE A 250 -9.37 1.10 -0.09
C ILE A 250 -8.26 0.48 0.75
N TRP A 251 -7.69 -0.63 0.29
CA TRP A 251 -6.61 -1.32 0.99
C TRP A 251 -5.70 -2.08 0.03
N SER A 252 -4.45 -2.29 0.44
CA SER A 252 -3.45 -2.93 -0.42
C SER A 252 -3.79 -4.41 -0.70
N PRO A 253 -3.64 -4.90 -1.95
CA PRO A 253 -3.76 -6.33 -2.27
C PRO A 253 -2.80 -7.21 -1.48
N LEU A 254 -1.64 -6.66 -1.11
CA LEU A 254 -0.59 -7.36 -0.36
C LEU A 254 -0.92 -7.53 1.13
N ALA A 255 -2.04 -6.95 1.58
CA ALA A 255 -2.46 -7.03 2.97
C ALA A 255 -3.46 -8.16 3.23
N PHE A 256 -3.65 -9.09 2.29
CA PHE A 256 -4.46 -10.29 2.52
C PHE A 256 -4.02 -11.02 3.81
N PRO A 257 -4.96 -11.48 4.66
CA PRO A 257 -6.43 -11.43 4.51
C PRO A 257 -7.09 -10.17 5.10
N THR A 258 -6.34 -9.16 5.55
CA THR A 258 -6.90 -7.95 6.15
C THR A 258 -7.58 -7.02 5.13
N ASN A 259 -7.37 -7.25 3.84
CA ASN A 259 -8.05 -6.54 2.74
C ASN A 259 -9.41 -7.12 2.38
N LEU A 260 -9.93 -8.12 3.10
CA LEU A 260 -11.25 -8.68 2.81
C LEU A 260 -12.38 -7.71 3.19
N THR A 261 -13.47 -7.72 2.42
CA THR A 261 -14.69 -6.94 2.69
C THR A 261 -15.21 -7.17 4.10
N SER A 262 -15.23 -8.41 4.58
CA SER A 262 -15.65 -8.77 5.95
C SER A 262 -14.76 -8.14 7.04
N ARG A 263 -13.50 -7.84 6.72
CA ARG A 263 -12.54 -7.23 7.65
C ARG A 263 -12.64 -5.71 7.66
N ILE A 264 -12.74 -5.10 6.48
CA ILE A 264 -12.82 -3.64 6.34
C ILE A 264 -14.20 -3.13 6.77
N LEU A 265 -15.27 -3.85 6.44
CA LEU A 265 -16.66 -3.49 6.73
C LEU A 265 -17.20 -4.20 7.97
N ALA A 266 -16.34 -4.77 8.82
CA ALA A 266 -16.72 -5.48 10.05
C ALA A 266 -17.70 -4.68 10.95
N PRO A 267 -17.57 -3.35 11.12
CA PRO A 267 -18.53 -2.57 11.92
C PRO A 267 -19.97 -2.57 11.37
N LEU A 268 -20.14 -2.90 10.09
CA LEU A 268 -21.43 -2.98 9.38
C LEU A 268 -21.82 -4.44 9.09
N GLY A 269 -21.10 -5.41 9.68
CA GLY A 269 -21.28 -6.83 9.44
C GLY A 269 -22.64 -7.38 9.88
N ASP A 270 -23.37 -6.69 10.74
CA ASP A 270 -24.72 -7.13 11.15
C ASP A 270 -25.79 -6.88 10.07
N LEU A 271 -25.48 -6.10 9.02
CA LEU A 271 -26.42 -5.81 7.94
C LEU A 271 -26.53 -6.95 6.92
N VAL A 272 -25.47 -7.74 6.75
CA VAL A 272 -25.33 -8.77 5.71
C VAL A 272 -24.54 -9.95 6.23
N ASP A 273 -24.61 -11.08 5.55
CA ASP A 273 -23.87 -12.28 5.94
C ASP A 273 -22.66 -12.48 5.01
N PHE A 274 -21.47 -12.05 5.46
CA PHE A 274 -20.23 -12.23 4.70
C PHE A 274 -19.79 -13.69 4.71
N ARG A 275 -19.68 -14.29 3.53
CA ARG A 275 -19.31 -15.71 3.37
C ARG A 275 -18.26 -15.92 2.31
N THR A 276 -17.38 -16.89 2.54
CA THR A 276 -16.44 -17.35 1.50
C THR A 276 -17.09 -18.31 0.50
N ALA A 277 -18.19 -18.96 0.89
CA ALA A 277 -19.04 -19.76 -0.01
C ALA A 277 -20.49 -19.35 0.17
N THR A 278 -21.24 -19.37 -0.93
CA THR A 278 -22.63 -18.90 -0.96
C THR A 278 -23.54 -19.93 -1.59
N THR A 279 -24.83 -19.86 -1.28
CA THR A 279 -25.84 -20.74 -1.85
C THR A 279 -26.95 -19.90 -2.47
N ASP A 280 -27.30 -20.22 -3.72
CA ASP A 280 -28.29 -19.55 -4.56
C ASP A 280 -28.00 -18.07 -4.81
N ASP A 281 -28.86 -17.19 -4.30
CA ASP A 281 -28.77 -15.75 -4.50
C ASP A 281 -27.70 -15.16 -3.59
N ALA A 282 -26.68 -14.60 -4.21
CA ALA A 282 -25.58 -13.97 -3.52
C ALA A 282 -25.19 -12.66 -4.17
N TRP A 283 -24.60 -11.81 -3.33
CA TRP A 283 -24.23 -10.46 -3.65
C TRP A 283 -22.72 -10.31 -3.53
N ARG A 284 -22.19 -9.28 -4.19
CA ARG A 284 -20.82 -8.80 -3.99
C ARG A 284 -20.85 -7.32 -3.73
N VAL A 285 -19.82 -6.83 -3.03
CA VAL A 285 -19.52 -5.40 -3.00
C VAL A 285 -18.75 -5.06 -4.27
N ASP A 286 -19.23 -4.12 -5.06
CA ASP A 286 -18.53 -3.63 -6.25
C ASP A 286 -17.43 -2.62 -5.90
N ASP A 287 -16.67 -2.19 -6.92
CA ASP A 287 -15.57 -1.25 -6.74
C ASP A 287 -16.00 0.12 -6.22
N SER A 288 -17.29 0.42 -6.27
CA SER A 288 -17.87 1.68 -5.84
C SER A 288 -18.40 1.61 -4.40
N GLY A 289 -18.39 0.42 -3.80
CA GLY A 289 -18.93 0.13 -2.47
C GLY A 289 -20.39 -0.34 -2.48
N GLN A 290 -21.02 -0.54 -3.64
CA GLN A 290 -22.42 -0.92 -3.70
C GLN A 290 -22.58 -2.45 -3.68
N LEU A 291 -23.59 -2.95 -2.97
CA LEU A 291 -24.03 -4.34 -3.14
C LEU A 291 -24.72 -4.52 -4.49
N VAL A 292 -24.15 -5.42 -5.30
CA VAL A 292 -24.69 -5.83 -6.58
C VAL A 292 -24.86 -7.35 -6.62
N PRO A 293 -25.87 -7.88 -7.32
CA PRO A 293 -26.02 -9.33 -7.48
C PRO A 293 -24.78 -9.94 -8.13
N LEU A 294 -24.50 -11.22 -7.83
CA LEU A 294 -23.46 -11.95 -8.53
C LEU A 294 -23.88 -12.23 -9.98
N GLU A 295 -23.10 -11.71 -10.91
CA GLU A 295 -23.15 -12.09 -12.32
C GLU A 295 -22.03 -13.09 -12.59
N LEU A 296 -22.41 -14.28 -13.08
CA LEU A 296 -21.52 -15.42 -13.25
C LEU A 296 -21.34 -15.73 -14.74
N THR A 297 -20.08 -15.79 -15.19
CA THR A 297 -19.73 -16.22 -16.54
C THR A 297 -19.16 -17.63 -16.50
N VAL A 298 -19.79 -18.57 -17.22
CA VAL A 298 -19.29 -19.94 -17.30
C VAL A 298 -18.04 -19.99 -18.17
N SER A 299 -16.95 -20.50 -17.61
CA SER A 299 -15.67 -20.70 -18.31
C SER A 299 -15.42 -22.16 -18.62
N ARG A 300 -15.74 -23.06 -17.68
CA ARG A 300 -15.68 -24.52 -17.87
C ARG A 300 -16.93 -25.17 -17.33
N SER A 301 -17.25 -26.34 -17.88
CA SER A 301 -18.35 -27.19 -17.40
C SER A 301 -17.88 -28.63 -17.27
N GLN A 302 -18.64 -29.47 -16.57
CA GLN A 302 -18.40 -30.91 -16.56
C GLN A 302 -18.53 -31.50 -17.97
N ARG A 303 -17.66 -32.48 -18.31
CA ARG A 303 -17.81 -33.24 -19.57
C ARG A 303 -18.97 -34.24 -19.54
N ALA A 304 -19.34 -34.71 -18.34
CA ALA A 304 -20.37 -35.72 -18.19
C ALA A 304 -21.74 -35.15 -18.65
N PRO A 305 -22.43 -35.81 -19.59
CA PRO A 305 -23.72 -35.32 -20.05
C PRO A 305 -24.78 -35.42 -18.95
N VAL A 306 -25.68 -34.45 -18.91
CA VAL A 306 -26.87 -34.51 -18.07
C VAL A 306 -27.81 -35.59 -18.63
N ARG A 307 -28.29 -36.50 -17.76
CA ARG A 307 -29.19 -37.59 -18.14
C ARG A 307 -30.63 -37.11 -18.18
N ASP A 308 -31.54 -37.94 -18.69
CA ASP A 308 -32.98 -37.65 -18.73
C ASP A 308 -33.59 -37.37 -17.35
N SER A 309 -32.96 -37.86 -16.28
CA SER A 309 -33.33 -37.56 -14.89
C SER A 309 -33.07 -36.10 -14.48
N GLY A 310 -32.36 -35.31 -15.30
CA GLY A 310 -31.90 -33.97 -14.98
C GLY A 310 -30.66 -33.92 -14.07
N CYS A 311 -30.10 -35.07 -13.69
CA CYS A 311 -28.81 -35.18 -13.00
C CYS A 311 -27.77 -35.73 -13.99
N PHE A 312 -26.55 -35.20 -13.98
CA PHE A 312 -25.43 -35.88 -14.65
C PHE A 312 -24.86 -37.02 -13.78
N ALA A 313 -25.01 -36.90 -12.46
CA ALA A 313 -24.55 -37.89 -11.49
C ALA A 313 -25.37 -37.88 -10.19
N THR A 314 -25.24 -38.94 -9.40
CA THR A 314 -25.79 -39.04 -8.04
C THR A 314 -24.69 -39.48 -7.10
N LEU A 315 -24.39 -38.68 -6.07
CA LEU A 315 -23.46 -39.05 -5.01
C LEU A 315 -24.20 -39.86 -3.95
N THR A 316 -23.63 -41.00 -3.55
CA THR A 316 -24.20 -41.91 -2.54
C THR A 316 -23.16 -42.34 -1.50
N GLY A 317 -22.17 -41.49 -1.24
CA GLY A 317 -21.04 -41.78 -0.35
C GLY A 317 -19.72 -42.06 -1.07
N GLY A 318 -18.63 -41.61 -0.47
CA GLY A 318 -17.26 -41.77 -0.99
C GLY A 318 -16.91 -40.77 -2.10
N PRO A 319 -15.63 -40.74 -2.52
CA PRO A 319 -15.13 -39.77 -3.49
C PRO A 319 -15.56 -40.12 -4.93
N SER A 320 -15.94 -39.11 -5.70
CA SER A 320 -16.24 -39.19 -7.13
C SER A 320 -15.55 -38.04 -7.86
N THR A 321 -14.75 -38.34 -8.88
CA THR A 321 -13.98 -37.34 -9.63
C THR A 321 -14.61 -37.07 -10.99
N TRP A 322 -14.75 -35.79 -11.34
CA TRP A 322 -15.43 -35.31 -12.54
C TRP A 322 -14.49 -34.43 -13.37
N SER A 323 -14.21 -34.85 -14.61
CA SER A 323 -13.40 -34.08 -15.55
C SER A 323 -14.18 -32.89 -16.13
N LEU A 324 -13.51 -31.74 -16.21
CA LEU A 324 -13.98 -30.52 -16.85
C LEU A 324 -13.64 -30.54 -18.35
N ASP A 325 -14.40 -29.80 -19.15
CA ASP A 325 -14.24 -29.67 -20.61
C ASP A 325 -12.92 -28.99 -21.06
N GLY A 326 -12.14 -28.48 -20.13
CA GLY A 326 -10.78 -27.99 -20.35
C GLY A 326 -10.06 -27.68 -19.04
N PRO A 327 -8.76 -27.35 -19.10
CA PRO A 327 -7.99 -26.96 -17.91
C PRO A 327 -8.47 -25.60 -17.38
N VAL A 328 -8.35 -25.45 -16.06
CA VAL A 328 -8.53 -24.20 -15.30
C VAL A 328 -7.17 -23.73 -14.79
N LEU A 329 -6.89 -22.44 -14.96
CA LEU A 329 -5.66 -21.78 -14.53
C LEU A 329 -6.00 -20.39 -13.98
N GLY A 330 -5.55 -20.07 -12.76
CA GLY A 330 -5.72 -18.75 -12.16
C GLY A 330 -6.31 -18.80 -10.76
N VAL A 331 -6.41 -17.65 -10.09
CA VAL A 331 -6.83 -17.56 -8.68
C VAL A 331 -8.28 -17.10 -8.49
N ASP A 332 -8.87 -16.42 -9.47
CA ASP A 332 -10.18 -15.80 -9.39
C ASP A 332 -11.31 -16.66 -9.98
N TRP A 333 -11.26 -17.97 -9.73
CA TRP A 333 -12.27 -18.93 -10.19
C TRP A 333 -13.17 -19.38 -9.04
N TYR A 334 -14.42 -19.68 -9.38
CA TYR A 334 -15.38 -20.27 -8.46
C TYR A 334 -15.98 -21.53 -9.08
N LEU A 335 -16.23 -22.54 -8.25
CA LEU A 335 -16.97 -23.73 -8.63
C LEU A 335 -18.43 -23.53 -8.24
N ARG A 336 -19.31 -23.57 -9.23
CA ARG A 336 -20.76 -23.59 -9.05
C ARG A 336 -21.26 -25.03 -9.18
N THR A 337 -21.68 -25.61 -8.06
CA THR A 337 -22.27 -26.95 -8.00
C THR A 337 -23.79 -26.81 -7.87
N SER A 338 -24.53 -27.12 -8.93
CA SER A 338 -25.99 -27.19 -8.89
C SER A 338 -26.42 -28.58 -8.45
N TYR A 339 -27.23 -28.69 -7.40
CA TYR A 339 -27.57 -29.97 -6.78
C TYR A 339 -29.02 -30.04 -6.32
N GLU A 340 -29.45 -31.26 -5.99
CA GLU A 340 -30.72 -31.55 -5.35
C GLU A 340 -30.55 -32.67 -4.32
N THR A 341 -30.99 -32.44 -3.08
CA THR A 341 -30.97 -33.45 -2.01
C THR A 341 -32.17 -33.30 -1.08
N THR A 342 -32.53 -34.36 -0.35
CA THR A 342 -33.69 -34.40 0.54
C THR A 342 -33.37 -34.07 1.99
N GLU A 343 -32.10 -34.16 2.38
CA GLU A 343 -31.62 -33.93 3.74
C GLU A 343 -30.33 -33.10 3.68
N PRO A 344 -29.93 -32.45 4.79
CA PRO A 344 -28.66 -31.75 4.81
C PRO A 344 -27.52 -32.75 4.61
N VAL A 345 -26.60 -32.47 3.67
CA VAL A 345 -25.48 -33.36 3.35
C VAL A 345 -24.17 -32.61 3.42
N GLU A 346 -23.21 -33.15 4.15
CA GLU A 346 -21.84 -32.66 4.12
C GLU A 346 -21.17 -33.06 2.79
N LEU A 347 -20.66 -32.07 2.07
CA LEU A 347 -19.95 -32.23 0.80
C LEU A 347 -18.51 -31.78 0.95
N THR A 348 -17.57 -32.70 0.75
CA THR A 348 -16.15 -32.40 0.58
C THR A 348 -15.85 -32.22 -0.90
N ILE A 349 -15.25 -31.08 -1.24
CA ILE A 349 -14.90 -30.65 -2.59
C ILE A 349 -13.36 -30.57 -2.67
N GLY A 350 -12.77 -31.42 -3.50
CA GLY A 350 -11.35 -31.43 -3.83
C GLY A 350 -11.07 -30.74 -5.17
N ILE A 351 -10.23 -29.71 -5.16
CA ILE A 351 -9.82 -28.89 -6.31
C ILE A 351 -8.30 -28.78 -6.32
N GLY A 352 -7.65 -29.45 -7.27
CA GLY A 352 -6.18 -29.56 -7.26
C GLY A 352 -5.69 -30.17 -5.94
N ASP A 353 -4.83 -29.43 -5.23
CA ASP A 353 -4.28 -29.83 -3.93
C ASP A 353 -5.09 -29.31 -2.73
N THR A 354 -6.24 -28.67 -2.97
CA THR A 354 -7.08 -28.07 -1.92
C THR A 354 -8.35 -28.88 -1.71
N GLU A 355 -8.75 -29.04 -0.45
CA GLU A 355 -10.02 -29.63 -0.07
C GLU A 355 -10.82 -28.65 0.79
N ARG A 356 -12.13 -28.62 0.58
CA ARG A 356 -13.06 -27.78 1.34
C ARG A 356 -14.34 -28.53 1.61
N THR A 357 -14.89 -28.37 2.80
CA THR A 357 -16.14 -29.01 3.20
C THR A 357 -17.22 -27.96 3.37
N GLU A 358 -18.39 -28.22 2.77
CA GLU A 358 -19.57 -27.37 2.82
C GLU A 358 -20.79 -28.19 3.21
N GLN A 359 -21.79 -27.53 3.79
CA GLN A 359 -23.08 -28.16 4.09
C GLN A 359 -24.07 -27.84 2.96
N LEU A 360 -24.60 -28.89 2.36
CA LEU A 360 -25.67 -28.81 1.37
C LEU A 360 -27.01 -28.72 2.07
N GLU A 361 -27.85 -27.79 1.65
CA GLU A 361 -29.21 -27.61 2.16
C GLU A 361 -30.20 -28.52 1.42
N PRO A 362 -31.25 -29.03 2.10
CA PRO A 362 -32.31 -29.79 1.44
C PRO A 362 -33.05 -28.93 0.41
N GLY A 363 -33.27 -29.49 -0.78
CA GLY A 363 -33.94 -28.80 -1.87
C GLY A 363 -33.07 -28.74 -3.11
N ARG A 364 -33.40 -27.82 -4.01
CA ARG A 364 -32.66 -27.54 -5.24
C ARG A 364 -31.90 -26.25 -5.07
N HIS A 365 -30.57 -26.34 -5.12
CA HIS A 365 -29.71 -25.20 -4.82
C HIS A 365 -28.48 -25.18 -5.74
N ALA A 366 -27.82 -24.03 -5.77
CA ALA A 366 -26.50 -23.87 -6.38
C ALA A 366 -25.50 -23.38 -5.33
N LEU A 367 -24.54 -24.23 -4.98
CA LEU A 367 -23.42 -23.90 -4.10
C LEU A 367 -22.32 -23.23 -4.94
N LEU A 368 -21.81 -22.09 -4.48
CA LEU A 368 -20.68 -21.39 -5.07
C LEU A 368 -19.51 -21.34 -4.08
N VAL A 369 -18.38 -21.95 -4.44
CA VAL A 369 -17.15 -21.99 -3.61
C VAL A 369 -15.94 -21.48 -4.41
N PRO A 370 -14.92 -20.87 -3.77
CA PRO A 370 -13.68 -20.52 -4.43
C PRO A 370 -12.99 -21.78 -4.96
N ALA A 371 -12.45 -21.66 -6.16
CA ALA A 371 -11.88 -22.76 -6.94
C ALA A 371 -10.64 -22.31 -7.72
N GLY A 372 -9.86 -21.39 -7.16
CA GLY A 372 -8.58 -20.98 -7.75
C GLY A 372 -7.57 -22.14 -7.75
N GLY A 373 -6.75 -22.23 -8.79
CA GLY A 373 -5.68 -23.21 -8.89
C GLY A 373 -5.35 -23.62 -10.33
N GLN A 374 -4.72 -24.78 -10.44
CA GLN A 374 -4.43 -25.47 -11.70
C GLN A 374 -4.98 -26.88 -11.63
N TYR A 375 -6.02 -27.17 -12.39
CA TYR A 375 -6.71 -28.47 -12.39
C TYR A 375 -7.57 -28.63 -13.65
N ASP A 376 -7.96 -29.87 -13.94
CA ASP A 376 -8.87 -30.23 -15.04
C ASP A 376 -9.99 -31.18 -14.58
N ALA A 377 -10.05 -31.48 -13.28
CA ALA A 377 -11.07 -32.29 -12.65
C ALA A 377 -11.36 -31.82 -11.22
N VAL A 378 -12.57 -32.10 -10.75
CA VAL A 378 -13.04 -31.81 -9.38
C VAL A 378 -13.45 -33.12 -8.72
N THR A 379 -13.03 -33.32 -7.48
CA THR A 379 -13.44 -34.46 -6.66
C THR A 379 -14.55 -34.02 -5.71
N LEU A 380 -15.65 -34.74 -5.68
CA LEU A 380 -16.76 -34.52 -4.78
C LEU A 380 -16.95 -35.77 -3.93
N SER A 381 -17.04 -35.61 -2.61
CA SER A 381 -17.19 -36.71 -1.67
C SER A 381 -18.25 -36.39 -0.63
N THR A 382 -19.08 -37.37 -0.31
CA THR A 382 -20.03 -37.29 0.81
C THR A 382 -19.73 -38.41 1.80
N PRO A 383 -20.02 -38.24 3.10
CA PRO A 383 -19.89 -39.32 4.08
C PRO A 383 -20.69 -40.57 3.69
N ALA A 384 -20.20 -41.75 4.06
CA ALA A 384 -20.92 -43.00 3.84
C ALA A 384 -22.27 -42.98 4.59
N GLY A 385 -23.35 -43.38 3.90
CA GLY A 385 -24.71 -43.36 4.47
C GLY A 385 -25.43 -42.01 4.41
N SER A 386 -24.83 -40.98 3.79
CA SER A 386 -25.51 -39.71 3.51
C SER A 386 -26.69 -39.89 2.55
N ALA A 387 -27.67 -38.98 2.62
CA ALA A 387 -28.74 -38.93 1.64
C ALA A 387 -28.18 -38.75 0.21
N PRO A 388 -28.81 -39.34 -0.82
CA PRO A 388 -28.37 -39.17 -2.20
C PRO A 388 -28.36 -37.70 -2.62
N VAL A 389 -27.30 -37.26 -3.30
CA VAL A 389 -27.19 -35.91 -3.87
C VAL A 389 -27.22 -36.00 -5.39
N CYS A 390 -28.29 -35.52 -6.02
CA CYS A 390 -28.38 -35.38 -7.47
C CYS A 390 -27.55 -34.16 -7.91
N LEU A 391 -26.47 -34.39 -8.66
CA LEU A 391 -25.68 -33.33 -9.25
C LEU A 391 -26.27 -32.96 -10.62
N ARG A 392 -26.69 -31.70 -10.76
CA ARG A 392 -27.38 -31.16 -11.94
C ARG A 392 -26.44 -30.37 -12.85
N GLY A 393 -25.42 -29.74 -12.27
CA GLY A 393 -24.41 -28.96 -13.00
C GLY A 393 -23.16 -28.75 -12.16
N LEU A 394 -22.02 -28.64 -12.82
CA LEU A 394 -20.72 -28.42 -12.19
C LEU A 394 -19.89 -27.52 -13.10
N ASP A 395 -20.00 -26.22 -12.84
CA ASP A 395 -19.43 -25.18 -13.69
C ASP A 395 -18.30 -24.47 -12.95
N VAL A 396 -17.24 -24.12 -13.68
CA VAL A 396 -16.24 -23.16 -13.20
C VAL A 396 -16.57 -21.82 -13.80
N VAL A 397 -16.82 -20.85 -12.92
CA VAL A 397 -17.32 -19.53 -13.27
C VAL A 397 -16.36 -18.43 -12.83
N SER A 398 -16.29 -17.36 -13.63
CA SER A 398 -15.77 -16.07 -13.19
C SER A 398 -16.92 -15.20 -12.70
N ILE A 399 -16.60 -14.23 -11.86
CA ILE A 399 -17.55 -13.20 -11.40
C ILE A 399 -17.27 -11.93 -12.19
N ASP A 400 -18.24 -11.47 -12.99
CA ASP A 400 -18.08 -10.32 -13.88
C ASP A 400 -17.83 -9.01 -13.11
N GLY A 401 -16.95 -8.16 -13.67
CA GLY A 401 -16.57 -6.85 -13.11
C GLY A 401 -15.26 -6.83 -12.31
N THR A 402 -14.26 -7.63 -12.73
CA THR A 402 -12.85 -7.50 -12.32
C THR A 402 -12.07 -6.52 -13.17
#